data_AF-A0A845FEB0-F1
#
_entry.id   AF-A0A845FEB0-F1
#
_cell.length_a   1.000
_cell.length_b   1.000
_cell.length_c   1.000
_cell.angle_alpha   90.00
_cell.angle_beta   90.00
_cell.angle_gamma   90.00
#
_symmetry.space_group_name_H-M   'P 1'
#
loop_
_entity.id
_entity.type
_entity.pdbx_description
1 polymer ?
#
loop_
_entity_poly.entity_id
_entity_poly.type
_entity_poly.pdbx_seq_one_letter_code
_entity_poly.pdbx_strand_id
1 'polypeptide(L)'
;MWKIVSMLMLTTLFMFACQADETAEPKEEESPPYQPLGYAQDGAIERRGQIPTGKDSYFKRTAEEEFRNAKYGETNRSHDNDFNNEDAMAVVEKVNELKEITMAQAYSTDDRMYVAVMINPYDLRDETIPEKIEAKVKQVSDKDLVVYTNNNSWDEMKNFNSRDREAPDKIRERFKNFFNQ
;
A
#
# COMPACT_ATOMS: atom_id res chain seq x y z
N MET A 1 -49.69 40.43 -35.70
CA MET A 1 -49.85 40.11 -34.26
C MET A 1 -49.56 38.64 -33.93
N TRP A 2 -49.98 37.67 -34.75
CA TRP A 2 -49.72 36.23 -34.50
C TRP A 2 -48.23 35.88 -34.28
N LYS A 3 -47.31 36.46 -35.05
CA LYS A 3 -45.87 36.19 -34.90
C LYS A 3 -45.31 36.61 -33.53
N ILE A 4 -45.84 37.69 -32.96
CA ILE A 4 -45.46 38.18 -31.63
C ILE A 4 -46.04 37.25 -30.55
N VAL A 5 -47.28 36.79 -30.73
CA VAL A 5 -47.92 35.82 -29.82
C VAL A 5 -47.20 34.47 -29.82
N SER A 6 -46.82 33.94 -30.99
CA SER A 6 -46.02 32.70 -31.07
C SER A 6 -44.65 32.83 -30.45
N MET A 7 -44.00 33.99 -30.60
CA MET A 7 -42.68 34.23 -30.02
C MET A 7 -42.75 34.30 -28.50
N LEU A 8 -43.79 34.99 -27.97
CA LEU A 8 -44.02 35.11 -26.53
C LEU A 8 -44.31 33.74 -25.88
N MET A 9 -45.12 32.92 -26.56
CA MET A 9 -45.48 31.57 -26.11
C MET A 9 -44.28 30.60 -26.09
N LEU A 10 -43.34 30.75 -27.05
CA LEU A 10 -42.12 29.95 -27.08
C LEU A 10 -41.17 30.34 -25.94
N THR A 11 -41.01 31.63 -25.64
CA THR A 11 -40.22 32.10 -24.49
C THR A 11 -40.79 31.63 -23.14
N THR A 12 -42.11 31.57 -22.98
CA THR A 12 -42.71 31.05 -21.75
C THR A 12 -42.47 29.56 -21.56
N LEU A 13 -42.35 28.78 -22.65
CA LEU A 13 -42.07 27.34 -22.57
C LEU A 13 -40.65 27.05 -22.06
N PHE A 14 -39.68 27.90 -22.40
CA PHE A 14 -38.30 27.78 -21.93
C PHE A 14 -38.12 28.15 -20.44
N MET A 15 -39.00 28.99 -19.89
CA MET A 15 -38.95 29.37 -18.46
C MET A 15 -39.38 28.24 -17.51
N PHE A 16 -40.23 27.31 -17.96
CA PHE A 16 -40.66 26.16 -17.13
C PHE A 16 -39.70 24.97 -17.17
N ALA A 17 -38.79 24.91 -18.16
CA ALA A 17 -37.80 23.84 -18.27
C ALA A 17 -36.58 24.01 -17.34
N CYS A 18 -36.51 25.12 -16.59
CA CYS A 18 -35.44 25.40 -15.62
C CYS A 18 -35.83 25.11 -14.15
N GLN A 19 -37.04 24.61 -13.87
CA GLN A 19 -37.23 23.84 -12.64
C GLN A 19 -36.73 22.42 -12.90
N ALA A 20 -35.42 22.27 -12.84
CA ALA A 20 -34.85 20.99 -12.46
C ALA A 20 -35.51 20.60 -11.12
N ASP A 21 -35.96 19.34 -11.03
CA ASP A 21 -36.33 18.70 -9.78
C ASP A 21 -35.48 19.26 -8.66
N GLU A 22 -36.12 19.65 -7.55
CA GLU A 22 -35.42 19.87 -6.28
C GLU A 22 -34.53 18.65 -6.09
N THR A 23 -33.27 18.84 -6.43
CA THR A 23 -32.21 17.92 -6.07
C THR A 23 -32.25 18.07 -4.57
N ALA A 24 -32.86 17.10 -3.90
CA ALA A 24 -32.87 17.05 -2.46
C ALA A 24 -31.43 17.30 -2.05
N GLU A 25 -31.16 18.50 -1.53
CA GLU A 25 -29.87 18.80 -0.95
C GLU A 25 -29.68 17.64 0.03
N PRO A 26 -28.60 16.85 -0.08
CA PRO A 26 -28.33 15.88 0.94
C PRO A 26 -28.27 16.72 2.21
N LYS A 27 -29.20 16.46 3.14
CA LYS A 27 -29.20 17.11 4.45
C LYS A 27 -27.74 17.12 4.89
N GLU A 28 -27.15 18.29 4.99
CA GLU A 28 -25.96 18.46 5.80
C GLU A 28 -26.40 18.06 7.20
N GLU A 29 -26.25 16.78 7.53
CA GLU A 29 -26.03 16.41 8.91
C GLU A 29 -24.91 17.32 9.35
N GLU A 30 -25.18 18.17 10.35
CA GLU A 30 -24.18 18.99 11.02
C GLU A 30 -23.08 18.04 11.52
N SER A 31 -22.14 17.73 10.63
CA SER A 31 -21.02 16.88 10.96
C SER A 31 -20.16 17.76 11.86
N PRO A 32 -19.93 17.38 13.12
CA PRO A 32 -19.05 18.15 13.99
C PRO A 32 -17.72 18.37 13.24
N PRO A 33 -17.06 19.54 13.43
CA PRO A 33 -15.81 19.88 12.72
C PRO A 33 -14.67 18.88 13.02
N TYR A 34 -14.91 17.95 13.92
CA TYR A 34 -14.14 16.74 14.14
C TYR A 34 -15.09 15.55 14.03
N GLN A 35 -14.82 14.63 13.11
CA GLN A 35 -15.31 13.26 13.29
C GLN A 35 -14.49 12.66 14.43
N PRO A 36 -15.10 12.28 15.58
CA PRO A 36 -14.35 11.57 16.60
C PRO A 36 -13.79 10.30 15.96
N LEU A 37 -12.47 10.13 15.99
CA LEU A 37 -11.81 8.88 15.64
C LEU A 37 -12.31 7.82 16.62
N GLY A 38 -13.38 7.13 16.26
CA GLY A 38 -13.86 5.98 16.99
C GLY A 38 -12.81 4.88 16.86
N TYR A 39 -12.15 4.53 17.96
CA TYR A 39 -11.41 3.29 18.02
C TYR A 39 -12.43 2.16 18.13
N ALA A 40 -13.00 1.75 17.01
CA ALA A 40 -13.66 0.45 16.94
C ALA A 40 -12.58 -0.58 17.27
N GLN A 41 -12.85 -1.41 18.28
CA GLN A 41 -11.98 -2.52 18.61
C GLN A 41 -12.17 -3.60 17.53
N ASP A 42 -11.60 -3.37 16.35
CA ASP A 42 -11.42 -4.42 15.35
C ASP A 42 -10.75 -5.57 16.08
N GLY A 43 -11.41 -6.73 16.14
CA GLY A 43 -11.08 -7.87 17.00
C GLY A 43 -9.59 -8.22 16.99
N ALA A 44 -8.82 -7.52 17.81
CA ALA A 44 -7.38 -7.44 17.65
C ALA A 44 -6.78 -8.75 18.11
N ILE A 45 -6.13 -9.43 17.17
CA ILE A 45 -5.35 -10.64 17.41
C ILE A 45 -4.25 -10.29 18.43
N GLU A 46 -4.04 -11.17 19.41
CA GLU A 46 -3.11 -10.98 20.53
C GLU A 46 -1.70 -10.66 20.01
N ARG A 47 -1.29 -9.39 20.10
CA ARG A 47 -0.02 -8.91 19.56
C ARG A 47 1.13 -9.27 20.49
N ARG A 48 1.81 -10.39 20.23
CA ARG A 48 3.03 -10.82 20.96
C ARG A 48 4.27 -10.03 20.54
N GLY A 49 4.20 -8.69 20.57
CA GLY A 49 5.36 -7.83 20.29
C GLY A 49 5.97 -7.99 18.90
N GLN A 50 5.22 -8.51 17.93
CA GLN A 50 5.60 -8.62 16.53
C GLN A 50 4.61 -7.83 15.68
N ILE A 51 5.09 -7.24 14.59
CA ILE A 51 4.24 -6.60 13.59
C ILE A 51 3.45 -7.73 12.90
N PRO A 52 2.11 -7.69 12.90
CA PRO A 52 1.32 -8.73 12.25
C PRO A 52 1.63 -8.80 10.75
N THR A 53 1.88 -10.01 10.27
CA THR A 53 2.20 -10.32 8.87
C THR A 53 1.20 -11.34 8.32
N GLY A 54 1.10 -11.42 6.99
CA GLY A 54 0.12 -12.28 6.34
C GLY A 54 -1.32 -11.83 6.63
N LYS A 55 -2.24 -12.79 6.83
CA LYS A 55 -3.68 -12.56 7.01
C LYS A 55 -4.05 -11.74 8.27
N ASP A 56 -3.15 -11.73 9.25
CA ASP A 56 -3.32 -11.01 10.51
C ASP A 56 -2.89 -9.54 10.38
N SER A 57 -2.22 -9.18 9.28
CA SER A 57 -1.83 -7.81 8.98
C SER A 57 -3.03 -7.02 8.46
N TYR A 58 -3.37 -5.94 9.17
CA TYR A 58 -4.39 -4.99 8.70
C TYR A 58 -4.08 -4.55 7.26
N PHE A 59 -2.84 -4.14 6.98
CA PHE A 59 -2.44 -3.67 5.66
C PHE A 59 -2.64 -4.71 4.56
N LYS A 60 -2.36 -5.99 4.82
CA LYS A 60 -2.61 -7.05 3.84
C LYS A 60 -4.09 -7.36 3.69
N ARG A 61 -4.86 -7.37 4.77
CA ARG A 61 -6.31 -7.60 4.71
C ARG A 61 -7.02 -6.49 3.93
N THR A 62 -6.71 -5.23 4.21
CA THR A 62 -7.30 -4.10 3.51
C THR A 62 -6.85 -4.08 2.06
N ALA A 63 -5.57 -4.37 1.78
CA ALA A 63 -5.09 -4.51 0.41
C ALA A 63 -5.81 -5.66 -0.33
N GLU A 64 -5.98 -6.85 0.27
CA GLU A 64 -6.72 -7.97 -0.33
C GLU A 64 -8.21 -7.62 -0.58
N GLU A 65 -8.83 -6.87 0.33
CA GLU A 65 -10.20 -6.37 0.13
C GLU A 65 -10.29 -5.34 -0.99
N GLU A 66 -9.37 -4.37 -1.03
CA GLU A 66 -9.27 -3.40 -2.12
C GLU A 66 -9.01 -4.11 -3.46
N PHE A 67 -8.06 -5.05 -3.53
CA PHE A 67 -7.78 -5.83 -4.74
C PHE A 67 -8.96 -6.70 -5.19
N ARG A 68 -9.71 -7.32 -4.26
CA ARG A 68 -10.92 -8.07 -4.64
C ARG A 68 -12.01 -7.18 -5.24
N ASN A 69 -12.09 -5.93 -4.77
CA ASN A 69 -13.10 -4.98 -5.21
C ASN A 69 -12.64 -4.15 -6.42
N ALA A 70 -11.33 -4.08 -6.68
CA ALA A 70 -10.71 -3.37 -7.79
C ALA A 70 -10.30 -4.34 -8.89
N LYS A 71 -11.13 -4.44 -9.92
CA LYS A 71 -10.79 -5.06 -11.20
C LYS A 71 -10.43 -4.01 -12.26
N TYR A 72 -9.35 -4.29 -12.97
CA TYR A 72 -8.92 -3.52 -14.13
C TYR A 72 -9.97 -3.56 -15.24
N GLY A 73 -10.29 -2.41 -15.81
CA GLY A 73 -11.31 -2.20 -16.84
C GLY A 73 -12.76 -2.20 -16.35
N GLU A 74 -13.03 -2.61 -15.10
CA GLU A 74 -14.40 -2.79 -14.57
C GLU A 74 -14.77 -1.80 -13.46
N THR A 75 -13.82 -1.37 -12.62
CA THR A 75 -14.18 -0.71 -11.35
C THR A 75 -14.35 0.81 -11.50
N ASN A 76 -13.29 1.52 -11.86
CA ASN A 76 -13.33 2.93 -12.23
C ASN A 76 -11.99 3.34 -12.87
N ARG A 77 -11.99 4.52 -13.51
CA ARG A 77 -10.81 5.06 -14.20
C ARG A 77 -9.61 5.32 -13.28
N SER A 78 -9.80 5.50 -11.97
CA SER A 78 -8.66 5.67 -11.05
C SER A 78 -7.98 4.34 -10.71
N HIS A 79 -8.69 3.22 -10.85
CA HIS A 79 -8.14 1.87 -10.69
C HIS A 79 -7.60 1.29 -12.00
N ASP A 80 -7.92 1.88 -13.15
CA ASP A 80 -7.34 1.50 -14.45
C ASP A 80 -5.98 2.15 -14.65
N ASN A 81 -4.97 1.59 -14.00
CA ASN A 81 -3.59 2.04 -14.12
C ASN A 81 -2.61 0.87 -14.04
N ASP A 82 -1.35 1.14 -14.38
CA ASP A 82 -0.27 0.16 -14.44
C ASP A 82 0.09 -0.51 -13.09
N PHE A 83 -0.39 0.03 -11.96
CA PHE A 83 -0.22 -0.54 -10.62
C PHE A 83 -1.35 -1.51 -10.25
N ASN A 84 -2.48 -1.44 -10.96
CA ASN A 84 -3.71 -2.16 -10.67
C ASN A 84 -4.18 -3.02 -11.86
N ASN A 85 -3.28 -3.31 -12.80
CA ASN A 85 -3.53 -4.27 -13.88
C ASN A 85 -3.42 -5.72 -13.36
N GLU A 86 -3.93 -6.66 -14.14
CA GLU A 86 -4.00 -8.08 -13.76
C GLU A 86 -2.64 -8.66 -13.37
N ASP A 87 -1.59 -8.35 -14.13
CA ASP A 87 -0.22 -8.81 -13.86
C ASP A 87 0.31 -8.29 -12.52
N ALA A 88 0.17 -6.97 -12.28
CA ALA A 88 0.64 -6.33 -11.07
C ALA A 88 -0.12 -6.86 -9.84
N MET A 89 -1.44 -7.02 -9.95
CA MET A 89 -2.27 -7.58 -8.88
C MET A 89 -1.88 -9.03 -8.56
N ALA A 90 -1.68 -9.88 -9.57
CA ALA A 90 -1.27 -11.27 -9.38
C ALA A 90 0.10 -11.37 -8.68
N VAL A 91 1.04 -10.51 -9.06
CA VAL A 91 2.35 -10.43 -8.41
C VAL A 91 2.22 -9.99 -6.95
N VAL A 92 1.45 -8.93 -6.67
CA VAL A 92 1.25 -8.44 -5.29
C VAL A 92 0.62 -9.51 -4.41
N GLU A 93 -0.40 -10.22 -4.91
CA GLU A 93 -1.03 -11.33 -4.20
C GLU A 93 0.00 -12.41 -3.83
N LYS A 94 0.83 -12.83 -4.81
CA LYS A 94 1.85 -13.88 -4.57
C LYS A 94 2.95 -13.46 -3.62
N VAL A 95 3.44 -12.23 -3.74
CA VAL A 95 4.50 -11.71 -2.85
C VAL A 95 3.96 -11.51 -1.44
N ASN A 96 2.69 -11.12 -1.28
CA ASN A 96 2.04 -10.99 0.02
C ASN A 96 1.79 -12.33 0.73
N GLU A 97 1.95 -13.49 0.08
CA GLU A 97 1.98 -14.78 0.78
C GLU A 97 3.21 -14.94 1.68
N LEU A 98 4.30 -14.20 1.42
CA LEU A 98 5.52 -14.25 2.23
C LEU A 98 5.27 -13.61 3.60
N LYS A 99 5.65 -14.33 4.67
CA LYS A 99 5.50 -13.85 6.06
C LYS A 99 6.47 -12.71 6.38
N GLU A 100 7.61 -12.67 5.71
CA GLU A 100 8.66 -11.68 5.90
C GLU A 100 8.26 -10.32 5.29
N ILE A 101 7.25 -10.30 4.43
CA ILE A 101 6.76 -9.09 3.77
C ILE A 101 5.55 -8.56 4.54
N THR A 102 5.56 -7.29 4.91
CA THR A 102 4.41 -6.62 5.53
C THR A 102 3.50 -5.96 4.49
N MET A 103 4.07 -5.48 3.39
CA MET A 103 3.37 -4.80 2.31
C MET A 103 4.13 -4.98 1.00
N ALA A 104 3.40 -5.11 -0.11
CA ALA A 104 3.95 -5.14 -1.45
C ALA A 104 3.11 -4.28 -2.40
N GLN A 105 3.76 -3.66 -3.37
CA GLN A 105 3.14 -3.00 -4.52
C GLN A 105 3.92 -3.38 -5.76
N ALA A 106 3.22 -3.62 -6.87
CA ALA A 106 3.84 -3.93 -8.15
C ALA A 106 3.42 -2.90 -9.21
N TYR A 107 4.28 -2.73 -10.19
CA TYR A 107 4.06 -1.92 -11.38
C TYR A 107 4.54 -2.73 -12.58
N SER A 108 3.64 -2.97 -13.52
CA SER A 108 3.90 -3.83 -14.68
C SER A 108 3.97 -2.99 -15.95
N THR A 109 5.01 -3.21 -16.75
CA THR A 109 5.14 -2.73 -18.12
C THR A 109 5.14 -3.92 -19.08
N ASP A 110 5.26 -3.69 -20.39
CA ASP A 110 5.30 -4.78 -21.38
C ASP A 110 6.45 -5.77 -21.11
N ASP A 111 7.65 -5.26 -20.82
CA ASP A 111 8.86 -6.09 -20.71
C ASP A 111 9.32 -6.32 -19.25
N ARG A 112 8.93 -5.43 -18.32
CA ARG A 112 9.47 -5.38 -16.96
C ARG A 112 8.41 -5.37 -15.89
N MET A 113 8.73 -6.01 -14.78
CA MET A 113 7.97 -6.00 -13.53
C MET A 113 8.79 -5.31 -12.44
N TYR A 114 8.23 -4.28 -11.84
CA TYR A 114 8.83 -3.57 -10.70
C TYR A 114 8.04 -3.89 -9.45
N VAL A 115 8.71 -4.37 -8.40
CA VAL A 115 8.06 -4.76 -7.15
C VAL A 115 8.72 -4.00 -6.00
N ALA A 116 7.94 -3.19 -5.30
CA ALA A 116 8.34 -2.55 -4.06
C ALA A 116 7.80 -3.34 -2.88
N VAL A 117 8.68 -3.73 -1.95
CA VAL A 117 8.31 -4.49 -0.77
C VAL A 117 8.77 -3.80 0.51
N MET A 118 7.94 -3.91 1.54
CA MET A 118 8.32 -3.63 2.91
C MET A 118 8.58 -4.94 3.62
N ILE A 119 9.84 -5.17 3.98
CA ILE A 119 10.29 -6.29 4.79
C ILE A 119 10.01 -5.97 6.25
N ASN A 120 9.51 -6.96 6.97
CA ASN A 120 9.31 -6.91 8.39
C ASN A 120 10.65 -6.59 9.11
N PRO A 121 10.70 -5.59 10.00
CA PRO A 121 11.91 -5.24 10.75
C PRO A 121 12.64 -6.40 11.42
N TYR A 122 11.91 -7.44 11.84
CA TYR A 122 12.49 -8.64 12.46
C TYR A 122 13.22 -9.55 11.46
N ASP A 123 12.88 -9.45 10.17
CA ASP A 123 13.39 -10.28 9.08
C ASP A 123 14.38 -9.53 8.18
N LEU A 124 14.67 -8.24 8.43
CA LEU A 124 15.60 -7.40 7.64
C LEU A 124 17.02 -7.99 7.47
N ARG A 125 17.41 -8.95 8.31
CA ARG A 125 18.72 -9.60 8.26
C ARG A 125 18.74 -10.90 7.45
N ASP A 126 17.59 -11.34 6.94
CA ASP A 126 17.50 -12.52 6.10
C ASP A 126 17.85 -12.15 4.65
N GLU A 127 19.09 -12.46 4.27
CA GLU A 127 19.63 -12.21 2.93
C GLU A 127 18.95 -13.04 1.84
N THR A 128 18.14 -14.05 2.20
CA THR A 128 17.41 -14.90 1.24
C THR A 128 16.09 -14.28 0.77
N ILE A 129 15.64 -13.18 1.37
CA ILE A 129 14.36 -12.55 1.04
C ILE A 129 14.24 -12.12 -0.44
N PRO A 130 15.26 -11.48 -1.06
CA PRO A 130 15.20 -11.14 -2.48
C PRO A 130 14.93 -12.37 -3.37
N GLU A 131 15.59 -13.49 -3.09
CA GLU A 131 15.43 -14.74 -3.84
C GLU A 131 14.02 -15.33 -3.65
N LYS A 132 13.48 -15.28 -2.43
CA LYS A 132 12.10 -15.70 -2.13
C LYS A 132 11.07 -14.86 -2.90
N ILE A 133 11.29 -13.54 -2.99
CA ILE A 133 10.41 -12.64 -3.76
C ILE A 133 10.48 -12.99 -5.24
N GLU A 134 11.67 -13.13 -5.79
CA GLU A 134 11.87 -13.50 -7.20
C GLU A 134 11.17 -14.83 -7.53
N ALA A 135 11.33 -15.85 -6.67
CA ALA A 135 10.67 -17.15 -6.85
C ALA A 135 9.13 -17.07 -6.81
N LYS A 136 8.56 -16.11 -6.07
CA LYS A 136 7.11 -15.86 -6.04
C LYS A 136 6.63 -15.14 -7.29
N VAL A 137 7.36 -14.12 -7.73
CA VAL A 137 7.03 -13.36 -8.96
C VAL A 137 7.06 -14.27 -10.18
N LYS A 138 8.09 -15.12 -10.31
CA LYS A 138 8.26 -16.05 -11.44
C LYS A 138 7.16 -17.11 -11.58
N GLN A 139 6.31 -17.29 -10.57
CA GLN A 139 5.15 -18.20 -10.67
C GLN A 139 4.00 -17.59 -11.47
N VAL A 140 3.99 -16.26 -11.63
CA VAL A 140 2.88 -15.52 -12.25
C VAL A 140 3.33 -14.53 -13.32
N SER A 141 4.64 -14.33 -13.50
CA SER A 141 5.18 -13.45 -14.53
C SER A 141 6.55 -13.92 -15.01
N ASP A 142 6.75 -13.88 -16.34
CA ASP A 142 8.04 -14.15 -16.98
C ASP A 142 8.84 -12.88 -17.29
N LYS A 143 8.35 -11.70 -16.87
CA LYS A 143 8.94 -10.39 -17.15
C LYS A 143 10.25 -10.17 -16.38
N ASP A 144 11.10 -9.29 -16.90
CA ASP A 144 12.33 -8.87 -16.23
C ASP A 144 12.01 -8.17 -14.90
N LEU A 145 12.49 -8.73 -13.78
CA LEU A 145 12.12 -8.28 -12.44
C LEU A 145 13.13 -7.28 -11.85
N VAL A 146 12.62 -6.19 -11.30
CA VAL A 146 13.36 -5.26 -10.43
C VAL A 146 12.67 -5.18 -9.07
N VAL A 147 13.40 -5.50 -8.01
CA VAL A 147 12.87 -5.47 -6.63
C VAL A 147 13.45 -4.28 -5.86
N TYR A 148 12.57 -3.46 -5.29
CA TYR A 148 12.91 -2.42 -4.32
C TYR A 148 12.50 -2.89 -2.94
N THR A 149 13.43 -2.82 -1.99
CA THR A 149 13.14 -3.16 -0.59
C THR A 149 13.40 -1.96 0.31
N ASN A 150 12.77 -1.93 1.48
CA ASN A 150 13.11 -1.00 2.56
C ASN A 150 14.41 -1.36 3.29
N ASN A 151 15.16 -2.37 2.83
CA ASN A 151 16.46 -2.70 3.36
C ASN A 151 17.53 -1.84 2.67
N ASN A 152 18.20 -1.00 3.45
CA ASN A 152 19.21 -0.09 2.95
C ASN A 152 20.58 -0.77 3.04
N SER A 153 21.27 -0.90 1.90
CA SER A 153 22.64 -1.44 1.83
C SER A 153 23.64 -0.68 2.70
N TRP A 154 23.37 0.59 3.02
CA TRP A 154 24.18 1.37 3.96
C TRP A 154 24.05 0.88 5.41
N ASP A 155 22.85 0.46 5.82
CA ASP A 155 22.61 -0.11 7.15
C ASP A 155 23.22 -1.51 7.26
N GLU A 156 23.20 -2.30 6.19
CA GLU A 156 23.94 -3.57 6.10
C GLU A 156 25.45 -3.34 6.30
N MET A 157 26.03 -2.40 5.57
CA MET A 157 27.46 -2.08 5.66
C MET A 157 27.85 -1.57 7.05
N LYS A 158 27.00 -0.75 7.68
CA LYS A 158 27.20 -0.27 9.06
C LYS A 158 27.15 -1.42 10.06
N ASN A 159 26.17 -2.32 9.92
CA ASN A 159 26.02 -3.48 10.78
C ASN A 159 27.20 -4.45 10.63
N PHE A 160 27.65 -4.70 9.41
CA PHE A 160 28.84 -5.51 9.13
C PHE A 160 30.08 -4.93 9.81
N ASN A 161 30.35 -3.64 9.61
CA ASN A 161 31.48 -2.93 10.22
C ASN A 161 31.43 -2.89 11.76
N SER A 162 30.23 -2.93 12.34
CA SER A 162 30.07 -2.98 13.80
C SER A 162 30.39 -4.36 14.41
N ARG A 163 30.26 -5.43 13.61
CA ARG A 163 30.48 -6.82 14.05
C ARG A 163 31.90 -7.29 13.79
N ASP A 164 32.53 -6.82 12.71
CA ASP A 164 33.82 -7.31 12.23
C ASP A 164 35.04 -6.57 12.83
N ARG A 165 34.84 -5.89 13.96
CA ARG A 165 35.95 -5.34 14.75
C ARG A 165 36.08 -6.17 16.00
N GLU A 166 37.00 -7.14 15.97
CA GLU A 166 37.69 -7.53 17.20
C GLU A 166 38.09 -6.23 17.91
N ALA A 167 37.54 -6.00 19.11
CA ALA A 167 37.89 -4.82 19.87
C ALA A 167 39.41 -4.81 20.01
N PRO A 168 40.12 -3.76 19.55
CA PRO A 168 41.57 -3.71 19.65
C PRO A 168 41.99 -4.07 21.07
N ASP A 169 43.01 -4.91 21.24
CA ASP A 169 43.33 -5.49 22.56
C ASP A 169 43.45 -4.44 23.67
N LYS A 170 43.93 -3.23 23.32
CA LYS A 170 43.97 -2.05 24.21
C LYS A 170 42.62 -1.64 24.80
N ILE A 171 41.53 -1.74 24.03
CA ILE A 171 40.17 -1.42 24.50
C ILE A 171 39.67 -2.54 25.43
N ARG A 172 39.91 -3.80 25.07
CA ARG A 172 39.55 -4.97 25.90
C ARG A 172 40.28 -4.94 27.24
N GLU A 173 41.55 -4.56 27.25
CA GLU A 173 42.38 -4.40 28.44
C GLU A 173 41.91 -3.24 29.32
N ARG A 174 41.54 -2.09 28.72
CA ARG A 174 40.92 -0.97 29.45
C ARG A 174 39.61 -1.35 30.14
N PHE A 175 38.72 -2.08 29.46
CA PHE A 175 37.47 -2.54 30.06
C PHE A 175 37.70 -3.51 31.22
N LYS A 176 38.63 -4.47 31.07
CA LYS A 176 39.00 -5.38 32.17
C LYS A 176 39.53 -4.61 33.39
N ASN A 177 40.39 -3.62 33.18
CA ASN A 177 40.96 -2.82 34.27
C ASN A 177 39.92 -1.89 34.94
N PHE A 178 38.90 -1.45 34.22
CA PHE A 178 37.83 -0.61 34.75
C PHE A 178 36.88 -1.37 35.68
N PHE A 179 36.50 -2.60 35.33
CA PHE A 179 35.55 -3.40 36.13
C PHE A 179 36.20 -4.25 37.24
N ASN A 180 37.53 -4.36 37.26
CA ASN A 180 38.27 -5.04 38.32
C ASN A 180 38.77 -4.06 39.42
N GLN A 181 38.15 -2.88 39.54
CA GLN A 181 38.36 -1.94 40.66
C GLN A 181 37.35 -2.16 41.78
#